data_AF-A0A1S3VUB5-F1
#
_entry.id   AF-A0A1S3VUB5-F1
#
_cell.length_a   1.000
_cell.length_b   1.000
_cell.length_c   1.000
_cell.angle_alpha   90.00
_cell.angle_beta   90.00
_cell.angle_gamma   90.00
#
_symmetry.space_group_name_H-M   'P 1'
#
loop_
_entity.id
_entity.type
_entity.pdbx_description
1 polymer ?
#
loop_
_entity_poly.entity_id
_entity_poly.type
_entity_poly.pdbx_seq_one_letter_code
_entity_poly.pdbx_strand_id
1 'polypeptide(L)'
;MEETRPLKLYFIHFLAAGHMIPLCDIATLFASHGHHVTIITTPSNALTLRKSIPSHPFLRFHTVPFPSQEVGLPDGIENISFITDPDHLGKVFNATTMLQTPIQNFVEENPPDCIVADFLFPWVDDLANNLKIPRLAFNGFSLFTICALHSSSNSSNSLLCPTLPHPITLNASPPKELTEFLDKMMETELRSYGLIVNNFAELDGEEYIQYYEKTTGHKAWHLGPASLIPRTPEEKAERGMKSVVSMHECLSWLDSKAKNSVVYICFGSLCHFPDKQLYEIACGIEASGHGFIWVVPEKKGKEESEEEKEKWMPEGFEERNAEKGMVIRGWAPQLVILNHRAVGAFLSHCGWNSTVEAVSGGVPMITWPVHGEQFYNEKLISEVRGIGVEVGAAEWSSIGFGEREMLVCRESIERGVRRIMDGGDEAQEVRRRAQEFGEKAREAVGEGGSSHKNLTALIHDLMRLRDAKLLS
;
A
#
# COMPACT_ATOMS: atom_id res chain seq x y z
N MET A 1 7.71 -40.62 -7.60
CA MET A 1 7.62 -39.16 -7.50
C MET A 1 8.96 -38.70 -6.98
N GLU A 2 9.82 -38.13 -7.82
CA GLU A 2 10.99 -37.42 -7.30
C GLU A 2 10.48 -36.32 -6.37
N GLU A 3 10.91 -36.33 -5.11
CA GLU A 3 10.65 -35.23 -4.19
C GLU A 3 11.37 -34.00 -4.74
N THR A 4 10.60 -33.11 -5.36
CA THR A 4 11.13 -31.87 -5.90
C THR A 4 11.65 -31.01 -4.74
N ARG A 5 12.94 -30.65 -4.76
CA ARG A 5 13.55 -29.87 -3.67
C ARG A 5 12.84 -28.51 -3.49
N PRO A 6 12.69 -28.02 -2.26
CA PRO A 6 12.19 -26.66 -2.01
C PRO A 6 13.00 -25.58 -2.75
N LEU A 7 12.32 -24.52 -3.18
CA LEU A 7 12.96 -23.29 -3.66
C LEU A 7 13.62 -22.55 -2.50
N LYS A 8 14.73 -21.87 -2.78
CA LYS A 8 15.36 -20.86 -1.93
C LYS A 8 15.10 -19.47 -2.52
N LEU A 9 14.34 -18.64 -1.83
CA LEU A 9 13.83 -17.35 -2.32
C LEU A 9 14.26 -16.23 -1.39
N TYR A 10 14.81 -15.15 -1.97
CA TYR A 10 15.18 -13.96 -1.21
C TYR A 10 14.22 -12.81 -1.52
N PHE A 11 13.73 -12.15 -0.48
CA PHE A 11 12.84 -11.00 -0.58
C PHE A 11 13.57 -9.76 -0.07
N ILE A 12 13.71 -8.75 -0.93
CA ILE A 12 14.41 -7.48 -0.65
C ILE A 12 13.40 -6.35 -0.80
N HIS A 13 12.94 -5.78 0.31
CA HIS A 13 11.92 -4.73 0.33
C HIS A 13 12.54 -3.36 0.54
N PHE A 14 11.94 -2.30 -0.01
CA PHE A 14 12.33 -0.95 0.35
C PHE A 14 11.93 -0.63 1.81
N LEU A 15 12.66 0.28 2.46
CA LEU A 15 12.50 0.59 3.89
C LEU A 15 11.37 1.61 4.12
N ALA A 16 10.18 1.26 3.64
CA ALA A 16 8.94 1.99 3.81
C ALA A 16 7.83 1.01 4.19
N ALA A 17 6.94 1.36 5.13
CA ALA A 17 5.81 0.48 5.49
C ALA A 17 4.96 0.09 4.27
N GLY A 18 4.78 1.02 3.32
CA GLY A 18 4.06 0.80 2.08
C GLY A 18 4.61 -0.33 1.19
N HIS A 19 5.89 -0.63 1.29
CA HIS A 19 6.57 -1.63 0.47
C HIS A 19 6.88 -2.90 1.29
N MET A 20 7.41 -2.68 2.49
CA MET A 20 7.82 -3.72 3.43
C MET A 20 6.66 -4.64 3.80
N ILE A 21 5.52 -4.10 4.21
CA ILE A 21 4.39 -4.90 4.71
C ILE A 21 3.87 -5.86 3.64
N PRO A 22 3.39 -5.39 2.46
CA PRO A 22 2.79 -6.30 1.47
C PRO A 22 3.80 -7.30 0.90
N LEU A 23 5.06 -6.91 0.71
CA LEU A 23 6.06 -7.83 0.16
C LEU A 23 6.43 -8.93 1.17
N CYS A 24 6.59 -8.59 2.44
CA CYS A 24 6.87 -9.57 3.49
C CYS A 24 5.67 -10.48 3.75
N ASP A 25 4.46 -9.94 3.67
CA ASP A 25 3.22 -10.72 3.70
C ASP A 25 3.21 -11.77 2.57
N ILE A 26 3.44 -11.34 1.32
CA ILE A 26 3.54 -12.25 0.16
C ILE A 26 4.65 -13.28 0.35
N ALA A 27 5.78 -12.91 0.96
CA ALA A 27 6.87 -13.84 1.24
C ALA A 27 6.41 -15.02 2.11
N THR A 28 5.46 -14.81 3.03
CA THR A 28 4.89 -15.89 3.86
C THR A 28 4.08 -16.91 3.06
N LEU A 29 3.53 -16.53 1.89
CA LEU A 29 2.83 -17.47 1.01
C LEU A 29 3.77 -18.54 0.47
N PHE A 30 4.98 -18.16 0.07
CA PHE A 30 5.97 -19.14 -0.40
C PHE A 30 6.44 -20.04 0.75
N ALA A 31 6.61 -19.47 1.93
CA ALA A 31 6.99 -20.23 3.12
C ALA A 31 5.91 -21.27 3.46
N SER A 32 4.62 -20.90 3.44
CA SER A 32 3.50 -21.80 3.71
C SER A 32 3.35 -22.95 2.71
N HIS A 33 3.91 -22.80 1.52
CA HIS A 33 3.99 -23.84 0.48
C HIS A 33 5.27 -24.68 0.56
N GLY A 34 6.02 -24.57 1.66
CA GLY A 34 7.19 -25.42 1.92
C GLY A 34 8.49 -24.93 1.29
N HIS A 35 8.58 -23.66 0.89
CA HIS A 35 9.81 -23.08 0.31
C HIS A 35 10.60 -22.26 1.32
N HIS A 36 11.92 -22.29 1.18
CA HIS A 36 12.83 -21.52 2.03
C HIS A 36 12.83 -20.06 1.61
N VAL A 37 12.42 -19.19 2.53
CA VAL A 37 12.29 -17.75 2.32
C VAL A 37 13.23 -17.01 3.27
N THR A 38 14.07 -16.15 2.73
CA THR A 38 14.87 -15.19 3.51
C THR A 38 14.42 -13.77 3.18
N ILE A 39 13.88 -13.06 4.17
CA ILE A 39 13.64 -11.62 4.08
C ILE A 39 14.94 -10.90 4.45
N ILE A 40 15.49 -10.13 3.51
CA ILE A 40 16.68 -9.30 3.71
C ILE A 40 16.19 -7.91 4.10
N THR A 41 16.60 -7.45 5.28
CA THR A 41 16.11 -6.20 5.87
C THR A 41 17.13 -5.63 6.87
N THR A 42 16.75 -4.62 7.64
CA THR A 42 17.58 -4.01 8.69
C THR A 42 17.09 -4.42 10.09
N PRO A 43 17.90 -4.23 11.16
CA PRO A 43 17.56 -4.72 12.50
C PRO A 43 16.23 -4.21 13.05
N SER A 44 15.93 -2.91 12.92
CA SER A 44 14.69 -2.31 13.43
C SER A 44 13.46 -2.81 12.66
N ASN A 45 13.58 -2.90 11.34
CA ASN A 45 12.53 -3.43 10.48
C ASN A 45 12.26 -4.92 10.73
N ALA A 46 13.30 -5.74 10.96
CA ALA A 46 13.14 -7.15 11.33
C ALA A 46 12.38 -7.34 12.66
N LEU A 47 12.61 -6.48 13.66
CA LEU A 47 11.87 -6.53 14.93
C LEU A 47 10.39 -6.22 14.74
N THR A 48 10.05 -5.30 13.84
CA THR A 48 8.67 -4.94 13.49
C THR A 48 8.00 -6.08 12.70
N LEU A 49 8.71 -6.67 11.75
CA LEU A 49 8.20 -7.74 10.90
C LEU A 49 7.90 -9.02 11.70
N ARG A 50 8.78 -9.42 12.63
CA ARG A 50 8.58 -10.61 13.47
C ARG A 50 7.27 -10.61 14.28
N LYS A 51 6.72 -9.42 14.53
CA LYS A 51 5.46 -9.22 15.27
C LYS A 51 4.22 -9.21 14.37
N SER A 52 4.40 -8.85 13.10
CA SER A 52 3.30 -8.54 12.18
C SER A 52 3.04 -9.62 11.14
N ILE A 53 4.02 -10.49 10.87
CA ILE A 53 3.87 -11.58 9.89
C ILE A 53 3.81 -12.95 10.59
N PRO A 54 3.01 -13.90 10.05
CA PRO A 54 2.96 -15.25 10.58
C PRO A 54 4.33 -15.93 10.63
N SER A 55 4.63 -16.58 11.75
CA SER A 55 5.84 -17.39 11.89
C SER A 55 5.77 -18.66 11.05
N HIS A 56 6.83 -18.96 10.30
CA HIS A 56 6.92 -20.18 9.49
C HIS A 56 8.29 -20.86 9.65
N PRO A 57 8.38 -22.21 9.74
CA PRO A 57 9.66 -22.92 9.86
C PRO A 57 10.62 -22.68 8.69
N PHE A 58 10.07 -22.33 7.51
CA PHE A 58 10.84 -22.05 6.31
C PHE A 58 11.14 -20.56 6.09
N LEU A 59 10.70 -19.68 6.99
CA LEU A 59 10.90 -18.23 6.90
C LEU A 59 12.03 -17.79 7.84
N ARG A 60 12.96 -16.98 7.34
CA ARG A 60 14.07 -16.42 8.11
C ARG A 60 14.30 -14.95 7.75
N PHE A 61 14.94 -14.23 8.67
CA PHE A 61 15.40 -12.86 8.45
C PHE A 61 16.92 -12.84 8.35
N HIS A 62 17.45 -12.14 7.35
CA HIS A 62 18.84 -11.73 7.28
C HIS A 62 18.91 -10.22 7.46
N THR A 63 19.57 -9.77 8.52
CA THR A 63 19.67 -8.34 8.84
C THR A 63 21.01 -7.77 8.42
N VAL A 64 20.97 -6.67 7.68
CA VAL A 64 22.14 -5.86 7.33
C VAL A 64 22.15 -4.60 8.19
N PRO A 65 23.29 -4.20 8.82
CA PRO A 65 23.36 -2.97 9.59
C PRO A 65 22.94 -1.76 8.76
N PHE A 66 22.02 -0.95 9.29
CA PHE A 66 21.61 0.29 8.64
C PHE A 66 22.62 1.40 8.97
N PRO A 67 23.17 2.12 7.97
CA PRO A 67 24.27 3.06 8.17
C PRO A 67 23.79 4.42 8.66
N SER A 68 23.07 4.45 9.79
CA SER A 68 22.51 5.69 10.38
C SER A 68 23.60 6.73 10.67
N GLN A 69 24.72 6.30 11.26
CA GLN A 69 25.77 7.22 11.69
C GLN A 69 26.49 7.87 10.51
N GLU A 70 26.70 7.12 9.43
CA GLU A 70 27.38 7.56 8.22
C GLU A 70 26.59 8.63 7.47
N VAL A 71 25.26 8.63 7.58
CA VAL A 71 24.39 9.65 6.95
C VAL A 71 23.90 10.71 7.95
N GLY A 72 24.30 10.65 9.22
CA GLY A 72 23.88 11.59 10.25
C GLY A 72 22.40 11.48 10.64
N LEU A 73 21.86 10.26 10.67
CA LEU A 73 20.55 9.93 11.21
C LEU A 73 20.66 9.53 12.69
N PRO A 74 19.65 9.85 13.53
CA PRO A 74 19.51 9.26 14.86
C PRO A 74 19.42 7.73 14.80
N ASP A 75 19.91 7.07 15.86
CA ASP A 75 19.78 5.61 16.00
C ASP A 75 18.30 5.18 16.00
N GLY A 76 18.00 4.09 15.29
CA GLY A 76 16.67 3.49 15.22
C GLY A 76 15.74 4.02 14.12
N ILE A 77 16.11 5.10 13.43
CA ILE A 77 15.37 5.61 12.26
C ILE A 77 15.87 4.90 10.99
N GLU A 78 15.32 3.72 10.74
CA GLU A 78 15.67 2.88 9.57
C GLU A 78 14.52 2.76 8.56
N ASN A 79 13.43 3.53 8.71
CA ASN A 79 12.24 3.41 7.87
C ASN A 79 11.63 4.80 7.62
N ILE A 80 11.31 5.09 6.36
CA ILE A 80 10.78 6.40 5.97
C ILE A 80 9.42 6.72 6.61
N SER A 81 8.68 5.71 7.06
CA SER A 81 7.42 5.89 7.76
C SER A 81 7.54 6.56 9.13
N PHE A 82 8.77 6.71 9.66
CA PHE A 82 9.04 7.46 10.89
C PHE A 82 9.52 8.90 10.64
N ILE A 83 9.63 9.32 9.39
CA ILE A 83 10.20 10.61 9.02
C ILE A 83 9.09 11.64 8.89
N THR A 84 9.30 12.82 9.48
CA THR A 84 8.36 13.94 9.45
C THR A 84 8.94 15.19 8.78
N ASP A 85 10.20 15.15 8.35
CA ASP A 85 10.88 16.28 7.69
C ASP A 85 11.69 15.84 6.45
N PRO A 86 11.87 16.73 5.46
CA PRO A 86 12.55 16.40 4.22
C PRO A 86 14.05 16.04 4.35
N ASP A 87 14.75 16.56 5.36
CA ASP A 87 16.20 16.33 5.52
C ASP A 87 16.46 14.87 5.91
N HIS A 88 15.75 14.35 6.91
CA HIS A 88 15.84 12.94 7.27
C HIS A 88 15.42 12.01 6.12
N LEU A 89 14.46 12.41 5.27
CA LEU A 89 14.06 11.63 4.10
C LEU A 89 15.23 11.41 3.15
N GLY A 90 15.93 12.48 2.78
CA GLY A 90 17.13 12.40 1.92
C GLY A 90 18.23 11.53 2.52
N LYS A 91 18.45 11.62 3.85
CA LYS A 91 19.44 10.78 4.54
C LYS A 91 19.10 9.30 4.52
N VAL A 92 17.83 8.93 4.70
CA VAL A 92 17.41 7.52 4.61
C VAL A 92 17.60 6.99 3.18
N PHE A 93 17.26 7.76 2.15
CA PHE A 93 17.55 7.38 0.77
C PHE A 93 19.06 7.15 0.55
N ASN A 94 19.92 8.06 1.02
CA ASN A 94 21.37 7.87 0.92
C ASN A 94 21.82 6.59 1.63
N ALA A 95 21.31 6.32 2.83
CA ALA A 95 21.63 5.10 3.58
C ALA A 95 21.19 3.84 2.84
N THR A 96 20.05 3.85 2.14
CA THR A 96 19.61 2.70 1.33
C THR A 96 20.56 2.36 0.18
N THR A 97 21.25 3.36 -0.40
CA THR A 97 22.27 3.09 -1.44
C THR A 97 23.47 2.33 -0.89
N MET A 98 23.84 2.60 0.37
CA MET A 98 24.95 1.95 1.07
C MET A 98 24.64 0.50 1.47
N LEU A 99 23.37 0.08 1.46
CA LEU A 99 22.96 -1.32 1.68
C LEU A 99 23.31 -2.23 0.51
N GLN A 100 23.60 -1.67 -0.67
CA GLN A 100 23.91 -2.45 -1.87
C GLN A 100 25.03 -3.46 -1.62
N THR A 101 26.22 -2.99 -1.24
CA THR A 101 27.41 -3.84 -1.05
C THR A 101 27.19 -4.98 -0.05
N PRO A 102 26.73 -4.73 1.19
CA PRO A 102 26.54 -5.83 2.14
C PRO A 102 25.45 -6.83 1.72
N ILE A 103 24.38 -6.37 1.07
CA ILE A 103 23.37 -7.29 0.53
C ILE A 103 23.95 -8.11 -0.63
N GLN A 104 24.65 -7.48 -1.57
CA GLN A 104 25.30 -8.16 -2.70
C GLN A 104 26.24 -9.27 -2.21
N ASN A 105 27.14 -8.96 -1.28
CA ASN A 105 28.09 -9.93 -0.71
C ASN A 105 27.36 -11.15 -0.11
N PHE A 106 26.31 -10.93 0.70
CA PHE A 106 25.55 -12.02 1.29
C PHE A 106 24.89 -12.92 0.23
N VAL A 107 24.31 -12.32 -0.80
CA VAL A 107 23.60 -13.04 -1.87
C VAL A 107 24.59 -13.82 -2.75
N GLU A 108 25.76 -13.26 -3.06
CA GLU A 108 26.81 -13.94 -3.83
C GLU A 108 27.42 -15.11 -3.07
N GLU A 109 27.67 -14.97 -1.77
CA GLU A 109 28.14 -16.06 -0.91
C GLU A 109 27.08 -17.15 -0.70
N ASN A 110 25.79 -16.77 -0.79
CA ASN A 110 24.67 -17.66 -0.53
C ASN A 110 23.59 -17.57 -1.64
N PRO A 111 23.87 -17.96 -2.89
CA PRO A 111 22.94 -17.74 -4.00
C PRO A 111 21.55 -18.37 -3.76
N PRO A 112 20.45 -17.65 -4.04
CA PRO A 112 19.10 -18.20 -4.03
C PRO A 112 18.73 -18.79 -5.41
N ASP A 113 17.58 -19.45 -5.50
CA ASP A 113 16.98 -19.87 -6.77
C ASP A 113 16.26 -18.70 -7.49
N CYS A 114 15.78 -17.70 -6.73
CA CYS A 114 15.15 -16.48 -7.25
C CYS A 114 15.25 -15.33 -6.23
N ILE A 115 15.31 -14.10 -6.72
CA ILE A 115 15.20 -12.87 -5.91
C ILE A 115 13.88 -12.17 -6.25
N VAL A 116 13.10 -11.81 -5.24
CA VAL A 116 11.99 -10.88 -5.35
C VAL A 116 12.44 -9.56 -4.74
N ALA A 117 12.46 -8.49 -5.52
CA ALA A 117 13.02 -7.23 -5.06
C ALA A 117 12.18 -6.02 -5.46
N ASP A 118 12.14 -5.07 -4.55
CA ASP A 118 11.59 -3.75 -4.76
C ASP A 118 12.29 -3.03 -5.92
N PHE A 119 11.53 -2.34 -6.77
CA PHE A 119 12.10 -1.58 -7.89
C PHE A 119 13.05 -0.46 -7.45
N LEU A 120 12.92 0.02 -6.20
CA LEU A 120 13.82 1.02 -5.62
C LEU A 120 15.26 0.52 -5.44
N PHE A 121 15.52 -0.77 -5.70
CA PHE A 121 16.86 -1.35 -5.77
C PHE A 121 17.19 -1.85 -7.18
N PRO A 122 17.39 -0.96 -8.17
CA PRO A 122 17.63 -1.35 -9.56
C PRO A 122 18.91 -2.18 -9.75
N TRP A 123 19.89 -2.03 -8.84
CA TRP A 123 21.12 -2.83 -8.85
C TRP A 123 20.90 -4.33 -8.61
N VAL A 124 19.73 -4.73 -8.11
CA VAL A 124 19.39 -6.15 -7.90
C VAL A 124 19.26 -6.87 -9.24
N ASP A 125 18.87 -6.18 -10.32
CA ASP A 125 18.82 -6.78 -11.65
C ASP A 125 20.20 -7.22 -12.12
N ASP A 126 21.22 -6.38 -11.95
CA ASP A 126 22.60 -6.70 -12.32
C ASP A 126 23.13 -7.87 -11.47
N LEU A 127 22.81 -7.89 -10.17
CA LEU A 127 23.15 -8.99 -9.26
C LEU A 127 22.50 -10.31 -9.72
N ALA A 128 21.21 -10.32 -10.00
CA ALA A 128 20.50 -11.53 -10.45
C ALA A 128 21.02 -12.04 -11.80
N ASN A 129 21.32 -11.13 -12.73
CA ASN A 129 21.90 -11.45 -14.03
C ASN A 129 23.31 -12.07 -13.90
N ASN A 130 24.17 -11.50 -13.04
CA ASN A 130 25.50 -12.04 -12.77
C ASN A 130 25.44 -13.46 -12.17
N LEU A 131 24.48 -13.69 -11.27
CA LEU A 131 24.23 -15.00 -10.68
C LEU A 131 23.44 -15.94 -11.60
N LYS A 132 22.96 -15.46 -12.75
CA LYS A 132 22.09 -16.17 -13.71
C LYS A 132 20.86 -16.76 -13.02
N ILE A 133 20.15 -15.95 -12.25
CA ILE A 133 18.90 -16.34 -11.56
C ILE A 133 17.78 -15.38 -11.92
N PRO A 134 16.51 -15.83 -11.93
CA PRO A 134 15.39 -14.95 -12.16
C PRO A 134 15.23 -13.92 -11.03
N ARG A 135 14.95 -12.68 -11.41
CA ARG A 135 14.46 -11.62 -10.52
C ARG A 135 12.98 -11.34 -10.81
N LEU A 136 12.16 -11.28 -9.77
CA LEU A 136 10.79 -10.77 -9.86
C LEU A 136 10.73 -9.36 -9.29
N ALA A 137 10.06 -8.46 -10.01
CA ALA A 137 9.84 -7.10 -9.55
C ALA A 137 8.67 -7.03 -8.57
N PHE A 138 8.75 -6.08 -7.64
CA PHE A 138 7.65 -5.65 -6.79
C PHE A 138 7.67 -4.12 -6.68
N ASN A 139 6.54 -3.46 -6.88
CA ASN A 139 6.45 -2.00 -6.78
C ASN A 139 5.37 -1.48 -5.84
N GLY A 140 4.52 -2.36 -5.33
CA GLY A 140 3.43 -1.98 -4.45
C GLY A 140 2.31 -1.19 -5.15
N PHE A 141 2.29 -1.13 -6.48
CA PHE A 141 1.24 -0.47 -7.26
C PHE A 141 0.17 -1.46 -7.74
N SER A 142 -0.95 -0.91 -8.22
CA SER A 142 -1.93 -1.67 -9.00
C SER A 142 -1.41 -1.93 -10.40
N LEU A 143 -1.86 -3.02 -11.04
CA LEU A 143 -1.54 -3.24 -12.46
C LEU A 143 -2.17 -2.14 -13.32
N PHE A 144 -3.37 -1.68 -12.95
CA PHE A 144 -4.02 -0.53 -13.58
C PHE A 144 -3.10 0.70 -13.65
N THR A 145 -2.43 1.06 -12.55
CA THR A 145 -1.50 2.19 -12.50
C THR A 145 -0.36 2.02 -13.48
N ILE A 146 0.21 0.81 -13.57
CA ILE A 146 1.30 0.53 -14.52
C ILE A 146 0.80 0.67 -15.97
N CYS A 147 -0.41 0.19 -16.25
CA CYS A 147 -1.04 0.37 -17.56
C CYS A 147 -1.29 1.85 -17.87
N ALA A 148 -1.74 2.62 -16.88
CA ALA A 148 -2.04 4.04 -17.01
C ALA A 148 -0.76 4.85 -17.25
N LEU A 149 0.33 4.53 -16.56
CA LEU A 149 1.64 5.13 -16.81
C LEU A 149 2.13 4.86 -18.24
N HIS A 150 2.07 3.60 -18.70
CA HIS A 150 2.35 3.27 -20.10
C HIS A 150 1.48 4.06 -21.08
N SER A 151 0.21 4.30 -20.74
CA SER A 151 -0.70 5.06 -21.59
C SER A 151 -0.33 6.55 -21.63
N SER A 152 -0.07 7.14 -20.47
CA SER A 152 0.30 8.55 -20.31
C SER A 152 1.61 8.89 -21.00
N SER A 153 2.64 8.04 -20.90
CA SER A 153 3.93 8.26 -21.55
C SER A 153 3.85 8.23 -23.09
N ASN A 154 2.75 7.68 -23.66
CA ASN A 154 2.44 7.69 -25.09
C ASN A 154 1.48 8.83 -25.51
N SER A 155 1.10 9.71 -24.59
CA SER A 155 0.18 10.82 -24.82
C SER A 155 0.92 12.16 -24.90
N SER A 156 0.44 13.08 -25.73
CA SER A 156 0.90 14.48 -25.71
C SER A 156 0.31 15.29 -24.56
N ASN A 157 -0.71 14.77 -23.88
CA ASN A 157 -1.35 15.37 -22.71
C ASN A 157 -1.27 14.37 -21.54
N SER A 158 -0.52 14.71 -20.50
CA SER A 158 -0.28 13.87 -19.32
C SER A 158 -1.52 13.60 -18.48
N LEU A 159 -2.63 14.32 -18.71
CA LEU A 159 -3.91 14.04 -18.08
C LEU A 159 -4.68 12.89 -18.74
N LEU A 160 -4.33 12.53 -19.97
CA LEU A 160 -5.06 11.54 -20.75
C LEU A 160 -4.31 10.21 -20.75
N CYS A 161 -5.05 9.13 -20.53
CA CYS A 161 -4.59 7.76 -20.72
C CYS A 161 -5.31 7.13 -21.94
N PRO A 162 -4.96 7.54 -23.18
CA PRO A 162 -5.78 7.30 -24.37
C PRO A 162 -5.76 5.84 -24.86
N THR A 163 -4.75 5.07 -24.49
CA THR A 163 -4.58 3.67 -24.92
C THR A 163 -5.19 2.66 -23.95
N LEU A 164 -5.67 3.10 -22.79
CA LEU A 164 -6.30 2.21 -21.82
C LEU A 164 -7.60 1.61 -22.36
N PRO A 165 -8.01 0.43 -21.86
CA PRO A 165 -9.31 -0.17 -22.19
C PRO A 165 -10.51 0.75 -21.90
N HIS A 166 -10.39 1.60 -20.88
CA HIS A 166 -11.36 2.63 -20.54
C HIS A 166 -10.72 4.01 -20.75
N PRO A 167 -11.41 4.99 -21.37
CA PRO A 167 -10.90 6.34 -21.53
C PRO A 167 -10.86 7.04 -20.18
N ILE A 168 -9.65 7.30 -19.66
CA ILE A 168 -9.45 7.94 -18.36
C ILE A 168 -8.85 9.33 -18.54
N THR A 169 -9.40 10.28 -17.78
CA THR A 169 -8.85 11.63 -17.63
C THR A 169 -8.53 11.87 -16.16
N LEU A 170 -7.28 12.22 -15.87
CA LEU A 170 -6.80 12.53 -14.53
C LEU A 170 -7.29 13.90 -14.08
N ASN A 171 -7.49 14.04 -12.77
CA ASN A 171 -7.94 15.30 -12.16
C ASN A 171 -6.81 16.32 -11.98
N ALA A 172 -5.56 15.88 -12.05
CA ALA A 172 -4.36 16.69 -11.91
C ALA A 172 -3.23 16.10 -12.77
N SER A 173 -2.31 16.96 -13.21
CA SER A 173 -1.14 16.50 -13.96
C SER A 173 -0.10 15.93 -13.00
N PRO A 174 0.55 14.80 -13.33
CA PRO A 174 1.64 14.29 -12.51
C PRO A 174 2.82 15.28 -12.50
N PRO A 175 3.48 15.49 -11.34
CA PRO A 175 4.73 16.24 -11.29
C PRO A 175 5.76 15.66 -12.27
N LYS A 176 6.59 16.52 -12.87
CA LYS A 176 7.56 16.10 -13.88
C LYS A 176 8.56 15.11 -13.32
N GLU A 177 9.07 15.37 -12.12
CA GLU A 177 10.04 14.53 -11.42
C GLU A 177 9.45 13.15 -11.10
N LEU A 178 8.15 13.10 -10.78
CA LEU A 178 7.44 11.84 -10.55
C LEU A 178 7.33 11.05 -11.85
N THR A 179 6.97 11.70 -12.96
CA THR A 179 6.90 11.05 -14.28
C THR A 179 8.26 10.45 -14.67
N GLU A 180 9.34 11.24 -14.58
CA GLU A 180 10.71 10.76 -14.90
C GLU A 180 11.16 9.61 -13.98
N PHE A 181 10.76 9.63 -12.72
CA PHE A 181 11.04 8.56 -11.78
C PHE A 181 10.28 7.27 -12.11
N LEU A 182 8.98 7.39 -12.44
CA LEU A 182 8.12 6.26 -12.78
C LEU A 182 8.51 5.63 -14.13
N ASP A 183 8.94 6.42 -15.11
CA ASP A 183 9.45 5.89 -16.38
C ASP A 183 10.70 5.01 -16.15
N LYS A 184 11.66 5.47 -15.33
CA LYS A 184 12.87 4.69 -14.97
C LYS A 184 12.53 3.41 -14.19
N MET A 185 11.53 3.49 -13.32
CA MET A 185 11.01 2.31 -12.63
C MET A 185 10.50 1.28 -13.65
N MET A 186 9.69 1.70 -14.61
CA MET A 186 9.14 0.80 -15.62
C MET A 186 10.25 0.14 -16.46
N GLU A 187 11.29 0.89 -16.84
CA GLU A 187 12.46 0.31 -17.52
C GLU A 187 13.14 -0.79 -16.69
N THR A 188 13.26 -0.58 -15.38
CA THR A 188 13.85 -1.54 -14.43
C THR A 188 12.97 -2.78 -14.28
N GLU A 189 11.65 -2.60 -14.19
CA GLU A 189 10.69 -3.71 -14.12
C GLU A 189 10.73 -4.59 -15.38
N LEU A 190 10.86 -3.99 -16.57
CA LEU A 190 10.95 -4.71 -17.84
C LEU A 190 12.26 -5.50 -18.03
N ARG A 191 13.25 -5.32 -17.15
CA ARG A 191 14.45 -6.17 -17.09
C ARG A 191 14.25 -7.42 -16.23
N SER A 192 13.16 -7.47 -15.46
CA SER A 192 12.82 -8.59 -14.57
C SER A 192 12.21 -9.75 -15.32
N TYR A 193 12.20 -10.93 -14.69
CA TYR A 193 11.49 -12.09 -15.21
C TYR A 193 9.97 -11.90 -15.27
N GLY A 194 9.43 -11.09 -14.36
CA GLY A 194 8.02 -10.77 -14.26
C GLY A 194 7.73 -9.90 -13.05
N LEU A 195 6.47 -9.50 -12.90
CA LEU A 195 6.01 -8.60 -11.84
C LEU A 195 5.13 -9.36 -10.84
N ILE A 196 5.39 -9.20 -9.55
CA ILE A 196 4.45 -9.58 -8.50
C ILE A 196 3.55 -8.38 -8.18
N VAL A 197 2.24 -8.60 -8.24
CA VAL A 197 1.23 -7.59 -7.92
C VAL A 197 0.53 -7.99 -6.62
N ASN A 198 0.55 -7.09 -5.62
CA ASN A 198 -0.29 -7.23 -4.42
C ASN A 198 -1.74 -6.84 -4.75
N ASN A 199 -2.40 -7.69 -5.54
CA ASN A 199 -3.79 -7.57 -5.93
C ASN A 199 -4.32 -8.96 -6.34
N PHE A 200 -5.61 -9.03 -6.68
CA PHE A 200 -6.26 -10.18 -7.30
C PHE A 200 -6.74 -9.82 -8.72
N ALA A 201 -6.75 -10.81 -9.60
CA ALA A 201 -6.98 -10.61 -11.03
C ALA A 201 -8.32 -9.93 -11.34
N GLU A 202 -9.35 -10.22 -10.55
CA GLU A 202 -10.70 -9.72 -10.76
C GLU A 202 -10.83 -8.21 -10.52
N LEU A 203 -9.99 -7.61 -9.67
CA LEU A 203 -10.00 -6.16 -9.44
C LEU A 203 -9.31 -5.41 -10.57
N ASP A 204 -8.15 -5.88 -11.03
CA ASP A 204 -7.50 -5.28 -12.19
C ASP A 204 -8.28 -5.56 -13.47
N GLY A 205 -8.97 -6.70 -13.58
CA GLY A 205 -9.75 -7.09 -14.75
C GLY A 205 -8.88 -7.62 -15.89
N GLU A 206 -9.43 -8.59 -16.62
CA GLU A 206 -8.75 -9.25 -17.74
C GLU A 206 -8.29 -8.25 -18.80
N GLU A 207 -9.04 -7.18 -19.00
CA GLU A 207 -8.73 -6.12 -19.96
C GLU A 207 -7.42 -5.39 -19.66
N TYR A 208 -7.08 -5.18 -18.38
CA TYR A 208 -5.82 -4.54 -17.99
C TYR A 208 -4.68 -5.54 -17.91
N ILE A 209 -4.96 -6.80 -17.55
CA ILE A 209 -3.98 -7.89 -17.60
C ILE A 209 -3.48 -8.09 -19.03
N GLN A 210 -4.40 -8.24 -19.98
CA GLN A 210 -4.05 -8.40 -21.40
C GLN A 210 -3.36 -7.16 -21.97
N TYR A 211 -3.79 -5.95 -21.57
CA TYR A 211 -3.12 -4.73 -21.96
C TYR A 211 -1.66 -4.70 -21.50
N TYR A 212 -1.40 -5.03 -20.23
CA TYR A 212 -0.05 -5.10 -19.69
C TYR A 212 0.80 -6.13 -20.43
N GLU A 213 0.32 -7.37 -20.56
CA GLU A 213 1.07 -8.46 -21.20
C GLU A 213 1.38 -8.14 -22.67
N LYS A 214 0.43 -7.56 -23.40
CA LYS A 214 0.63 -7.16 -24.81
C LYS A 214 1.63 -6.01 -24.95
N THR A 215 1.59 -5.04 -24.03
CA THR A 215 2.42 -3.82 -24.13
C THR A 215 3.85 -4.08 -23.66
N THR A 216 4.00 -4.92 -22.64
CA THR A 216 5.30 -5.17 -21.98
C THR A 216 5.96 -6.47 -22.40
N GLY A 217 5.21 -7.44 -22.90
CA GLY A 217 5.67 -8.82 -23.11
C GLY A 217 5.93 -9.60 -21.83
N HIS A 218 5.63 -9.03 -20.65
CA HIS A 218 5.88 -9.62 -19.35
C HIS A 218 4.61 -10.11 -18.70
N LYS A 219 4.74 -11.13 -17.85
CA LYS A 219 3.63 -11.65 -17.05
C LYS A 219 3.55 -10.95 -15.70
N ALA A 220 2.34 -10.56 -15.32
CA ALA A 220 2.00 -10.12 -13.98
C ALA A 220 1.45 -11.30 -13.17
N TRP A 221 1.92 -11.45 -11.93
CA TRP A 221 1.51 -12.48 -10.99
C TRP A 221 0.75 -11.84 -9.84
N HIS A 222 -0.58 -11.91 -9.90
CA HIS A 222 -1.46 -11.46 -8.82
C HIS A 222 -1.38 -12.44 -7.65
N LEU A 223 -0.71 -12.04 -6.57
CA LEU A 223 -0.52 -12.87 -5.37
C LEU A 223 -1.23 -12.31 -4.13
N GLY A 224 -1.96 -11.20 -4.28
CA GLY A 224 -2.69 -10.56 -3.20
C GLY A 224 -4.17 -10.97 -3.16
N PRO A 225 -4.97 -10.34 -2.29
CA PRO A 225 -4.57 -9.33 -1.30
C PRO A 225 -3.71 -9.88 -0.16
N ALA A 226 -2.54 -9.29 0.05
CA ALA A 226 -1.67 -9.60 1.21
C ALA A 226 -2.37 -9.41 2.57
N SER A 227 -3.36 -8.51 2.61
CA SER A 227 -4.20 -8.26 3.78
C SER A 227 -5.08 -9.45 4.19
N LEU A 228 -5.39 -10.37 3.27
CA LEU A 228 -6.22 -11.54 3.53
C LEU A 228 -5.43 -12.79 3.94
N ILE A 229 -4.10 -12.73 3.94
CA ILE A 229 -3.26 -13.83 4.43
C ILE A 229 -3.67 -14.16 5.88
N PRO A 230 -3.88 -15.45 6.21
CA PRO A 230 -4.30 -15.87 7.55
C PRO A 230 -3.36 -15.36 8.64
N ARG A 231 -3.94 -14.79 9.71
CA ARG A 231 -3.23 -14.19 10.86
C ARG A 231 -4.03 -14.38 12.14
N THR A 232 -3.34 -14.41 13.28
CA THR A 232 -3.98 -14.29 14.60
C THR A 232 -4.55 -12.88 14.80
N PRO A 233 -5.50 -12.66 15.72
CA PRO A 233 -5.98 -11.33 16.06
C PRO A 233 -4.85 -10.37 16.45
N GLU A 234 -3.87 -10.84 17.21
CA GLU A 234 -2.71 -10.05 17.65
C GLU A 234 -1.83 -9.62 16.47
N GLU A 235 -1.52 -10.55 15.56
CA GLU A 235 -0.77 -10.26 14.32
C GLU A 235 -1.53 -9.25 13.43
N LYS A 236 -2.87 -9.31 13.38
CA LYS A 236 -3.68 -8.32 12.66
C LYS A 236 -3.63 -6.93 13.32
N ALA A 237 -3.57 -6.87 14.66
CA ALA A 237 -3.41 -5.62 15.41
C ALA A 237 -2.07 -4.95 15.13
N GLU A 238 -1.03 -5.78 15.08
CA GLU A 238 0.36 -5.34 14.95
C GLU A 238 0.80 -5.23 13.48
N ARG A 239 -0.09 -5.56 12.52
CA ARG A 239 0.21 -5.49 11.10
C ARG A 239 0.55 -4.06 10.70
N GLY A 240 1.83 -3.83 10.41
CA GLY A 240 2.40 -2.52 10.12
C GLY A 240 3.17 -1.99 11.30
N MET A 241 2.62 -1.00 12.03
CA MET A 241 3.27 -0.45 13.23
C MET A 241 2.40 -0.64 14.46
N LYS A 242 3.02 -0.56 15.65
CA LYS A 242 2.30 -0.71 16.92
C LYS A 242 1.23 0.38 17.04
N SER A 243 -0.02 -0.03 17.22
CA SER A 243 -1.12 0.91 17.44
C SER A 243 -0.96 1.66 18.77
N VAL A 244 -1.31 2.96 18.75
CA VAL A 244 -1.30 3.82 19.93
C VAL A 244 -2.57 3.65 20.77
N VAL A 245 -3.65 3.18 20.16
CA VAL A 245 -4.90 2.84 20.83
C VAL A 245 -4.97 1.33 20.97
N SER A 246 -5.45 0.86 22.12
CA SER A 246 -5.64 -0.58 22.29
C SER A 246 -6.69 -1.08 21.30
N MET A 247 -6.45 -2.24 20.67
CA MET A 247 -7.46 -2.85 19.78
C MET A 247 -8.81 -2.96 20.48
N HIS A 248 -8.81 -3.27 21.77
CA HIS A 248 -10.01 -3.43 22.58
C HIS A 248 -10.85 -2.15 22.66
N GLU A 249 -10.22 -1.00 22.90
CA GLU A 249 -10.92 0.29 22.99
C GLU A 249 -11.56 0.67 21.66
N CYS A 250 -10.80 0.55 20.56
CA CYS A 250 -11.30 0.87 19.22
C CYS A 250 -12.48 -0.04 18.82
N LEU A 251 -12.34 -1.35 19.05
CA LEU A 251 -13.40 -2.32 18.78
C LEU A 251 -14.62 -2.10 19.67
N SER A 252 -14.44 -1.86 20.96
CA SER A 252 -15.56 -1.63 21.88
C SER A 252 -16.39 -0.42 21.45
N TRP A 253 -15.75 0.64 20.96
CA TRP A 253 -16.48 1.80 20.45
C TRP A 253 -17.22 1.46 19.15
N LEU A 254 -16.58 0.74 18.23
CA LEU A 254 -17.18 0.30 16.96
C LEU A 254 -18.36 -0.67 17.18
N ASP A 255 -18.28 -1.57 18.16
CA ASP A 255 -19.32 -2.53 18.52
C ASP A 255 -20.62 -1.83 18.95
N SER A 256 -20.49 -0.64 19.54
CA SER A 256 -21.63 0.20 19.96
C SER A 256 -22.36 0.87 18.78
N LYS A 257 -21.81 0.84 17.57
CA LYS A 257 -22.35 1.54 16.40
C LYS A 257 -23.20 0.62 15.53
N ALA A 258 -24.12 1.24 14.79
CA ALA A 258 -24.94 0.53 13.82
C ALA A 258 -24.10 0.04 12.63
N LYS A 259 -24.62 -0.94 11.90
CA LYS A 259 -23.96 -1.45 10.69
C LYS A 259 -23.82 -0.32 9.66
N ASN A 260 -22.66 -0.23 9.02
CA ASN A 260 -22.36 0.77 7.99
C ASN A 260 -22.59 2.25 8.41
N SER A 261 -22.46 2.59 9.70
CA SER A 261 -22.74 3.94 10.20
C SER A 261 -21.50 4.78 10.52
N VAL A 262 -20.30 4.24 10.29
CA VAL A 262 -19.02 4.89 10.64
C VAL A 262 -18.19 5.13 9.39
N VAL A 263 -17.68 6.35 9.22
CA VAL A 263 -16.65 6.68 8.23
C VAL A 263 -15.27 6.51 8.87
N TYR A 264 -14.43 5.67 8.30
CA TYR A 264 -13.02 5.63 8.66
C TYR A 264 -12.26 6.66 7.82
N ILE A 265 -11.42 7.48 8.45
CA ILE A 265 -10.63 8.54 7.80
C ILE A 265 -9.16 8.28 8.14
N CYS A 266 -8.36 7.92 7.15
CA CYS A 266 -6.93 7.69 7.33
C CYS A 266 -6.16 7.92 6.02
N PHE A 267 -5.11 8.73 6.09
CA PHE A 267 -4.26 9.08 4.95
C PHE A 267 -2.87 8.42 5.00
N GLY A 268 -2.68 7.43 5.87
CA GLY A 268 -1.41 6.73 6.02
C GLY A 268 -0.32 7.56 6.70
N SER A 269 0.90 7.02 6.75
CA SER A 269 2.02 7.63 7.48
C SER A 269 2.82 8.65 6.69
N LEU A 270 2.55 8.81 5.38
CA LEU A 270 3.33 9.69 4.50
C LEU A 270 2.54 10.93 4.04
N CYS A 271 1.23 10.99 4.31
CA CYS A 271 0.41 12.16 3.99
C CYS A 271 0.23 13.01 5.25
N HIS A 272 0.89 14.16 5.27
CA HIS A 272 0.78 15.16 6.31
C HIS A 272 0.07 16.38 5.74
N PHE A 273 -1.11 16.69 6.28
CA PHE A 273 -1.90 17.83 5.87
C PHE A 273 -1.55 19.06 6.71
N PRO A 274 -1.51 20.26 6.11
CA PRO A 274 -1.37 21.49 6.86
C PRO A 274 -2.61 21.73 7.74
N ASP A 275 -2.43 22.48 8.83
CA ASP A 275 -3.49 22.73 9.83
C ASP A 275 -4.79 23.26 9.21
N LYS A 276 -4.70 24.12 8.20
CA LYS A 276 -5.86 24.64 7.45
C LYS A 276 -6.68 23.53 6.80
N GLN A 277 -6.02 22.50 6.25
CA GLN A 277 -6.71 21.38 5.60
C GLN A 277 -7.30 20.41 6.63
N LEU A 278 -6.60 20.17 7.74
CA LEU A 278 -7.15 19.39 8.85
C LEU A 278 -8.41 20.07 9.42
N TYR A 279 -8.42 21.41 9.52
CA TYR A 279 -9.59 22.17 9.95
C TYR A 279 -10.80 21.97 9.03
N GLU A 280 -10.59 22.02 7.71
CA GLU A 280 -11.64 21.72 6.74
C GLU A 280 -12.15 20.27 6.85
N ILE A 281 -11.26 19.30 7.11
CA ILE A 281 -11.66 17.90 7.34
C ILE A 281 -12.55 17.79 8.57
N ALA A 282 -12.17 18.40 9.69
CA ALA A 282 -12.95 18.43 10.92
C ALA A 282 -14.35 19.04 10.67
N CYS A 283 -14.42 20.22 10.05
CA CYS A 283 -15.70 20.83 9.73
C CYS A 283 -16.55 19.99 8.77
N GLY A 284 -15.94 19.37 7.76
CA GLY A 284 -16.65 18.58 6.77
C GLY A 284 -17.26 17.29 7.35
N ILE A 285 -16.51 16.57 8.19
CA ILE A 285 -17.03 15.36 8.84
C ILE A 285 -18.10 15.69 9.89
N GLU A 286 -17.93 16.76 10.68
CA GLU A 286 -18.94 17.22 11.64
C GLU A 286 -20.24 17.63 10.93
N ALA A 287 -20.14 18.41 9.85
CA ALA A 287 -21.29 18.82 9.04
C ALA A 287 -22.02 17.62 8.38
N SER A 288 -21.29 16.55 8.05
CA SER A 288 -21.90 15.34 7.48
C SER A 288 -22.90 14.69 8.43
N GLY A 289 -22.69 14.81 9.75
CA GLY A 289 -23.53 14.24 10.80
C GLY A 289 -23.31 12.74 11.07
N HIS A 290 -22.45 12.07 10.29
CA HIS A 290 -22.16 10.64 10.40
C HIS A 290 -21.13 10.33 11.49
N GLY A 291 -21.17 9.10 12.00
CA GLY A 291 -20.14 8.64 12.94
C GLY A 291 -18.79 8.49 12.24
N PHE A 292 -17.68 8.69 12.95
CA PHE A 292 -16.35 8.62 12.34
C PHE A 292 -15.25 8.10 13.26
N ILE A 293 -14.24 7.49 12.66
CA ILE A 293 -12.91 7.33 13.27
C ILE A 293 -11.94 8.10 12.38
N TRP A 294 -11.22 9.06 12.95
CA TRP A 294 -10.24 9.86 12.23
C TRP A 294 -8.84 9.66 12.80
N VAL A 295 -7.96 9.12 11.97
CA VAL A 295 -6.55 8.92 12.29
C VAL A 295 -5.74 10.11 11.79
N VAL A 296 -5.00 10.75 12.71
CA VAL A 296 -4.13 11.88 12.43
C VAL A 296 -2.69 11.50 12.82
N PRO A 297 -1.67 11.77 11.98
CA PRO A 297 -0.28 11.54 12.35
C PRO A 297 0.11 12.30 13.60
N GLU A 298 0.93 11.69 14.46
CA GLU A 298 1.48 12.37 15.63
C GLU A 298 2.52 13.41 15.18
N LYS A 299 2.32 14.69 15.54
CA LYS A 299 3.33 15.73 15.33
C LYS A 299 4.47 15.52 16.34
N LYS A 300 5.58 14.91 15.91
CA LYS A 300 6.78 14.77 16.75
C LYS A 300 7.73 15.93 16.50
N GLY A 301 8.27 16.53 17.57
CA GLY A 301 9.47 17.38 17.48
C GLY A 301 9.31 18.90 17.61
N LYS A 302 8.15 19.42 18.02
CA LYS A 302 8.04 20.80 18.52
C LYS A 302 7.44 20.79 19.92
N GLU A 303 8.05 21.52 20.85
CA GLU A 303 7.42 21.91 22.11
C GLU A 303 6.26 22.88 21.79
N GLU A 304 5.20 22.36 21.17
CA GLU A 304 3.96 23.10 20.93
C GLU A 304 3.18 23.14 22.25
N SER A 305 2.68 24.33 22.61
CA SER A 305 1.73 24.45 23.70
C SER A 305 0.44 23.69 23.38
N GLU A 306 -0.34 23.31 24.40
CA GLU A 306 -1.66 22.68 24.16
C GLU A 306 -2.57 23.55 23.28
N GLU A 307 -2.47 24.88 23.38
CA GLU A 307 -3.17 25.82 22.48
C GLU A 307 -2.69 25.76 21.02
N GLU A 308 -1.42 25.45 20.76
CA GLU A 308 -0.90 25.28 19.40
C GLU A 308 -1.26 23.92 18.80
N LYS A 309 -1.41 22.89 19.65
CA LYS A 309 -1.85 21.55 19.25
C LYS A 309 -3.31 21.50 18.82
N GLU A 310 -4.13 22.48 19.14
CA GLU A 310 -5.57 22.49 18.82
C GLU A 310 -5.95 23.44 17.67
N LYS A 311 -5.05 24.29 17.15
CA LYS A 311 -5.39 25.27 16.09
C LYS A 311 -5.89 24.66 14.78
N TRP A 312 -5.58 23.39 14.53
CA TRP A 312 -6.00 22.68 13.32
C TRP A 312 -7.42 22.11 13.42
N MET A 313 -8.11 22.25 14.55
CA MET A 313 -9.43 21.71 14.80
C MET A 313 -10.36 22.77 15.41
N PRO A 314 -11.68 22.76 15.12
CA PRO A 314 -12.61 23.67 15.78
C PRO A 314 -12.61 23.50 17.30
N GLU A 315 -12.67 24.61 18.03
CA GLU A 315 -12.78 24.60 19.49
C GLU A 315 -13.95 23.71 19.93
N GLY A 316 -13.74 22.82 20.90
CA GLY A 316 -14.76 21.92 21.44
C GLY A 316 -15.18 20.76 20.52
N PHE A 317 -14.44 20.49 19.45
CA PHE A 317 -14.82 19.48 18.44
C PHE A 317 -14.91 18.07 19.02
N GLU A 318 -13.92 17.63 19.80
CA GLU A 318 -13.93 16.27 20.35
C GLU A 318 -15.05 16.09 21.37
N GLU A 319 -15.31 17.09 22.22
CA GLU A 319 -16.39 17.05 23.20
C GLU A 319 -17.77 16.98 22.52
N ARG A 320 -18.00 17.80 21.49
CA ARG A 320 -19.25 17.76 20.71
C ARG A 320 -19.46 16.43 20.00
N ASN A 321 -18.37 15.77 19.62
CA ASN A 321 -18.41 14.54 18.84
C ASN A 321 -18.12 13.29 19.68
N ALA A 322 -17.98 13.36 21.00
CA ALA A 322 -17.55 12.22 21.83
C ALA A 322 -18.40 10.94 21.65
N GLU A 323 -19.70 11.08 21.38
CA GLU A 323 -20.59 9.93 21.11
C GLU A 323 -20.52 9.43 19.67
N LYS A 324 -20.12 10.26 18.71
CA LYS A 324 -20.19 9.99 17.26
C LYS A 324 -18.83 9.77 16.60
N GLY A 325 -17.78 10.37 17.15
CA GLY A 325 -16.45 10.45 16.60
C GLY A 325 -15.39 9.91 17.55
N MET A 326 -14.28 9.43 16.98
CA MET A 326 -13.06 9.09 17.71
C MET A 326 -11.86 9.60 16.91
N VAL A 327 -11.00 10.39 17.55
CA VAL A 327 -9.75 10.89 16.94
C VAL A 327 -8.58 10.08 17.49
N ILE A 328 -7.81 9.45 16.60
CA ILE A 328 -6.64 8.63 16.94
C ILE A 328 -5.38 9.36 16.46
N ARG A 329 -4.52 9.77 17.39
CA ARG A 329 -3.26 10.46 17.10
C ARG A 329 -2.10 9.47 17.03
N GLY A 330 -1.73 9.02 15.83
CA GLY A 330 -0.69 8.02 15.61
C GLY A 330 -1.17 6.84 14.78
N TRP A 331 -0.84 5.61 15.18
CA TRP A 331 -1.17 4.40 14.42
C TRP A 331 -2.44 3.72 14.91
N ALA A 332 -3.35 3.37 13.99
CA ALA A 332 -4.59 2.66 14.27
C ALA A 332 -4.56 1.22 13.72
N PRO A 333 -5.29 0.26 14.30
CA PRO A 333 -5.36 -1.11 13.77
C PRO A 333 -6.26 -1.15 12.53
N GLN A 334 -5.78 -0.56 11.42
CA GLN A 334 -6.57 -0.26 10.21
C GLN A 334 -7.28 -1.49 9.66
N LEU A 335 -6.58 -2.63 9.55
CA LEU A 335 -7.18 -3.86 9.04
C LEU A 335 -8.34 -4.34 9.92
N VAL A 336 -8.27 -4.13 11.23
CA VAL A 336 -9.33 -4.47 12.18
C VAL A 336 -10.52 -3.52 12.01
N ILE A 337 -10.27 -2.22 11.88
CA ILE A 337 -11.30 -1.21 11.67
C ILE A 337 -12.06 -1.46 10.36
N LEU A 338 -11.35 -1.61 9.24
CA LEU A 338 -11.94 -1.81 7.91
C LEU A 338 -12.76 -3.11 7.79
N ASN A 339 -12.44 -4.14 8.58
CA ASN A 339 -13.21 -5.39 8.61
C ASN A 339 -14.37 -5.36 9.61
N HIS A 340 -14.60 -4.26 10.33
CA HIS A 340 -15.67 -4.16 11.31
C HIS A 340 -17.01 -3.78 10.67
N ARG A 341 -18.11 -4.45 11.07
CA ARG A 341 -19.46 -4.27 10.52
C ARG A 341 -19.98 -2.83 10.53
N ALA A 342 -19.49 -2.00 11.46
CA ALA A 342 -19.93 -0.63 11.62
C ALA A 342 -19.33 0.31 10.57
N VAL A 343 -18.19 -0.03 9.98
CA VAL A 343 -17.54 0.82 8.98
C VAL A 343 -18.33 0.78 7.68
N GLY A 344 -18.85 1.95 7.31
CA GLY A 344 -19.67 2.17 6.13
C GLY A 344 -18.92 2.79 4.96
N ALA A 345 -17.82 3.49 5.20
CA ALA A 345 -17.00 4.11 4.15
C ALA A 345 -15.57 4.32 4.63
N PHE A 346 -14.65 4.45 3.67
CA PHE A 346 -13.26 4.80 3.95
C PHE A 346 -12.82 6.03 3.15
N LEU A 347 -12.56 7.14 3.83
CA LEU A 347 -11.95 8.33 3.25
C LEU A 347 -10.43 8.19 3.28
N SER A 348 -9.81 8.12 2.11
CA SER A 348 -8.43 7.68 1.96
C SER A 348 -7.66 8.43 0.89
N HIS A 349 -6.34 8.48 1.08
CA HIS A 349 -5.38 8.98 0.09
C HIS A 349 -5.23 8.09 -1.16
N CYS A 350 -5.92 6.95 -1.24
CA CYS A 350 -5.83 6.02 -2.38
C CYS A 350 -4.46 5.34 -2.56
N GLY A 351 -3.58 5.37 -1.57
CA GLY A 351 -2.35 4.56 -1.61
C GLY A 351 -2.70 3.08 -1.67
N TRP A 352 -2.00 2.32 -2.51
CA TRP A 352 -2.49 1.02 -2.96
C TRP A 352 -2.78 0.00 -1.85
N ASN A 353 -1.96 -0.05 -0.80
CA ASN A 353 -2.22 -0.95 0.34
C ASN A 353 -3.56 -0.66 1.03
N SER A 354 -3.85 0.63 1.26
CA SER A 354 -5.09 1.04 1.93
C SER A 354 -6.31 0.77 1.03
N THR A 355 -6.14 0.97 -0.28
CA THR A 355 -7.15 0.63 -1.28
C THR A 355 -7.48 -0.87 -1.26
N VAL A 356 -6.47 -1.73 -1.37
CA VAL A 356 -6.67 -3.18 -1.40
C VAL A 356 -7.25 -3.69 -0.07
N GLU A 357 -6.88 -3.12 1.08
CA GLU A 357 -7.49 -3.46 2.38
C GLU A 357 -8.99 -3.12 2.43
N ALA A 358 -9.38 -1.93 1.97
CA ALA A 358 -10.78 -1.51 1.96
C ALA A 358 -11.62 -2.34 0.98
N VAL A 359 -11.10 -2.58 -0.22
CA VAL A 359 -11.75 -3.45 -1.22
C VAL A 359 -11.93 -4.86 -0.68
N SER A 360 -10.91 -5.43 -0.04
CA SER A 360 -10.99 -6.78 0.56
C SER A 360 -12.02 -6.85 1.69
N GLY A 361 -12.19 -5.75 2.44
CA GLY A 361 -13.24 -5.62 3.47
C GLY A 361 -14.64 -5.37 2.91
N GLY A 362 -14.78 -5.12 1.61
CA GLY A 362 -16.04 -4.72 0.98
C GLY A 362 -16.50 -3.31 1.36
N VAL A 363 -15.56 -2.43 1.70
CA VAL A 363 -15.82 -1.06 2.16
C VAL A 363 -15.70 -0.09 0.98
N PRO A 364 -16.74 0.68 0.66
CA PRO A 364 -16.66 1.69 -0.39
C PRO A 364 -15.75 2.85 0.03
N MET A 365 -15.10 3.48 -0.97
CA MET A 365 -14.09 4.51 -0.72
C MET A 365 -14.56 5.91 -1.07
N ILE A 366 -14.10 6.90 -0.30
CA ILE A 366 -14.13 8.31 -0.69
C ILE A 366 -12.69 8.68 -1.02
N THR A 367 -12.42 8.88 -2.31
CA THR A 367 -11.06 9.00 -2.83
C THR A 367 -10.54 10.43 -2.71
N TRP A 368 -9.34 10.56 -2.16
CA TRP A 368 -8.65 11.83 -2.00
C TRP A 368 -7.15 11.65 -2.29
N PRO A 369 -6.77 11.46 -3.55
CA PRO A 369 -5.36 11.31 -3.89
C PRO A 369 -4.53 12.55 -3.52
N VAL A 370 -3.27 12.33 -3.16
CA VAL A 370 -2.33 13.36 -2.70
C VAL A 370 -1.05 13.36 -3.52
N HIS A 371 -0.33 12.24 -3.56
CA HIS A 371 0.99 12.13 -4.17
C HIS A 371 1.22 10.75 -4.79
N GLY A 372 2.40 10.51 -5.36
CA GLY A 372 2.74 9.19 -5.89
C GLY A 372 1.75 8.73 -6.95
N GLU A 373 1.35 7.47 -6.93
CA GLU A 373 0.45 6.86 -7.91
C GLU A 373 -1.05 7.06 -7.63
N GLN A 374 -1.39 7.78 -6.58
CA GLN A 374 -2.72 7.78 -5.97
C GLN A 374 -3.84 8.28 -6.89
N PHE A 375 -3.55 9.24 -7.77
CA PHE A 375 -4.51 9.74 -8.76
C PHE A 375 -4.88 8.69 -9.81
N TYR A 376 -3.97 7.78 -10.15
CA TYR A 376 -4.30 6.63 -10.99
C TYR A 376 -5.19 5.64 -10.22
N ASN A 377 -4.82 5.32 -8.98
CA ASN A 377 -5.62 4.43 -8.14
C ASN A 377 -7.04 4.96 -7.93
N GLU A 378 -7.22 6.28 -7.75
CA GLU A 378 -8.54 6.91 -7.68
C GLU A 378 -9.42 6.50 -8.87
N LYS A 379 -8.90 6.60 -10.10
CA LYS A 379 -9.67 6.31 -11.32
C LYS A 379 -10.06 4.84 -11.48
N LEU A 380 -9.23 3.92 -10.99
CA LEU A 380 -9.64 2.51 -10.90
C LEU A 380 -10.88 2.36 -9.99
N ILE A 381 -10.90 3.05 -8.85
CA ILE A 381 -11.92 2.92 -7.81
C ILE A 381 -13.20 3.67 -8.19
N SER A 382 -13.10 4.93 -8.63
CA SER A 382 -14.25 5.80 -8.90
C SER A 382 -14.89 5.52 -10.26
N GLU A 383 -14.09 5.42 -11.33
CA GLU A 383 -14.60 5.37 -12.70
C GLU A 383 -14.68 3.93 -13.24
N VAL A 384 -13.62 3.13 -13.09
CA VAL A 384 -13.53 1.79 -13.73
C VAL A 384 -14.35 0.75 -12.97
N ARG A 385 -14.28 0.76 -11.63
CA ARG A 385 -14.96 -0.23 -10.78
C ARG A 385 -16.22 0.33 -10.12
N GLY A 386 -16.32 1.65 -9.97
CA GLY A 386 -17.50 2.30 -9.37
C GLY A 386 -17.74 1.86 -7.92
N ILE A 387 -16.66 1.69 -7.17
CA ILE A 387 -16.66 1.28 -5.75
C ILE A 387 -16.23 2.43 -4.82
N GLY A 388 -16.20 3.65 -5.34
CA GLY A 388 -15.98 4.85 -4.56
C GLY A 388 -16.41 6.11 -5.28
N VAL A 389 -16.31 7.24 -4.58
CA VAL A 389 -16.59 8.57 -5.10
C VAL A 389 -15.44 9.52 -4.81
N GLU A 390 -15.20 10.45 -5.73
CA GLU A 390 -14.13 11.43 -5.60
C GLU A 390 -14.54 12.56 -4.66
N VAL A 391 -13.63 12.93 -3.74
CA VAL A 391 -13.81 14.12 -2.91
C VAL A 391 -13.56 15.42 -3.69
N GLY A 392 -12.90 15.33 -4.84
CA GLY A 392 -12.55 16.46 -5.70
C GLY A 392 -11.16 17.05 -5.44
N ALA A 393 -10.18 16.22 -5.05
CA ALA A 393 -8.79 16.66 -4.97
C ALA A 393 -8.24 16.93 -6.39
N ALA A 394 -7.61 18.09 -6.57
CA ALA A 394 -7.11 18.54 -7.87
C ALA A 394 -5.62 18.95 -7.87
N GLU A 395 -4.91 18.75 -6.75
CA GLU A 395 -3.48 19.05 -6.62
C GLU A 395 -2.68 17.77 -6.45
N TRP A 396 -1.74 17.50 -7.36
CA TRP A 396 -0.82 16.38 -7.27
C TRP A 396 0.51 16.82 -6.70
N SER A 397 0.71 16.58 -5.41
CA SER A 397 1.95 16.92 -4.73
C SER A 397 3.06 15.93 -5.09
N SER A 398 4.30 16.40 -5.19
CA SER A 398 5.47 15.53 -5.43
C SER A 398 5.78 14.64 -4.22
N ILE A 399 5.50 15.12 -3.02
CA ILE A 399 5.66 14.42 -1.74
C ILE A 399 4.38 14.60 -0.90
N GLY A 400 4.17 13.71 0.06
CA GLY A 400 3.00 13.78 0.95
C GLY A 400 3.13 14.78 2.10
N PHE A 401 4.22 15.56 2.17
CA PHE A 401 4.49 16.55 3.21
C PHE A 401 4.63 17.96 2.62
N GLY A 402 4.37 18.99 3.42
CA GLY A 402 4.60 20.39 3.04
C GLY A 402 3.32 21.19 2.85
N GLU A 403 3.49 22.44 2.40
CA GLU A 403 2.37 23.32 2.06
C GLU A 403 1.67 22.83 0.79
N ARG A 404 0.40 23.20 0.67
CA ARG A 404 -0.45 22.90 -0.49
C ARG A 404 -1.12 24.17 -0.95
N GLU A 405 -1.21 24.34 -2.26
CA GLU A 405 -1.81 25.52 -2.87
C GLU A 405 -3.34 25.46 -2.82
N MET A 406 -3.91 24.27 -2.95
CA MET A 406 -5.33 24.01 -3.02
C MET A 406 -5.82 23.23 -1.80
N LEU A 407 -6.88 23.75 -1.19
CA LEU A 407 -7.63 23.06 -0.15
C LEU A 407 -8.82 22.33 -0.76
N VAL A 408 -9.09 21.13 -0.28
CA VAL A 408 -10.40 20.51 -0.43
C VAL A 408 -11.28 21.06 0.68
N CYS A 409 -12.29 21.83 0.30
CA CYS A 409 -13.16 22.50 1.26
C CYS A 409 -14.09 21.53 1.98
N ARG A 410 -14.53 21.90 3.19
CA ARG A 410 -15.48 21.14 4.02
C ARG A 410 -16.74 20.73 3.29
N GLU A 411 -17.27 21.55 2.37
CA GLU A 411 -18.47 21.22 1.61
C GLU A 411 -18.23 20.04 0.67
N SER A 412 -17.02 19.93 0.10
CA SER A 412 -16.68 18.79 -0.74
C SER A 412 -16.54 17.50 0.06
N ILE A 413 -15.96 17.61 1.26
CA ILE A 413 -15.82 16.50 2.20
C ILE A 413 -17.19 16.04 2.69
N GLU A 414 -18.04 16.96 3.13
CA GLU A 414 -19.43 16.69 3.55
C GLU A 414 -20.19 15.98 2.43
N ARG A 415 -20.13 16.51 1.19
CA ARG A 415 -20.80 15.90 0.03
C ARG A 415 -20.26 14.50 -0.25
N GLY A 416 -18.94 14.31 -0.25
CA GLY A 416 -18.32 12.99 -0.49
C GLY A 416 -18.77 11.95 0.53
N VAL A 417 -18.81 12.33 1.82
CA VAL A 417 -19.31 11.48 2.90
C VAL A 417 -20.79 11.14 2.71
N ARG A 418 -21.64 12.15 2.52
CA ARG A 418 -23.10 11.94 2.39
C ARG A 418 -23.47 11.11 1.17
N ARG A 419 -22.78 11.27 0.04
CA ARG A 419 -22.99 10.45 -1.18
C ARG A 419 -22.86 8.95 -0.94
N ILE A 420 -22.00 8.52 0.00
CA ILE A 420 -21.81 7.10 0.32
C ILE A 420 -22.62 6.64 1.55
N MET A 421 -22.94 7.57 2.45
CA MET A 421 -23.51 7.24 3.76
C MET A 421 -25.02 7.46 3.88
N ASP A 422 -25.63 8.36 3.09
CA ASP A 422 -27.06 8.73 3.23
C ASP A 422 -28.05 7.69 2.62
N GLY A 423 -27.53 6.58 2.06
CA GLY A 423 -28.36 5.44 1.65
C GLY A 423 -29.21 5.64 0.39
N GLY A 424 -28.93 6.66 -0.42
CA GLY A 424 -29.52 6.82 -1.76
C GLY A 424 -29.06 5.77 -2.77
N ASP A 425 -29.65 5.76 -3.97
CA ASP A 425 -29.40 4.73 -5.00
C ASP A 425 -27.91 4.61 -5.37
N GLU A 426 -27.20 5.73 -5.52
CA GLU A 426 -25.75 5.75 -5.75
C GLU A 426 -24.99 5.06 -4.60
N ALA A 427 -25.31 5.43 -3.35
CA ALA A 427 -24.69 4.85 -2.16
C ALA A 427 -24.89 3.33 -2.07
N GLN A 428 -26.11 2.87 -2.38
CA GLN A 428 -26.45 1.46 -2.35
C GLN A 428 -25.72 0.67 -3.44
N GLU A 429 -25.65 1.20 -4.66
CA GLU A 429 -24.96 0.54 -5.77
C GLU A 429 -23.45 0.47 -5.55
N VAL A 430 -22.82 1.58 -5.14
CA VAL A 430 -21.39 1.62 -4.83
C VAL A 430 -21.05 0.64 -3.71
N ARG A 431 -21.88 0.57 -2.67
CA ARG A 431 -21.71 -0.38 -1.56
C ARG A 431 -21.90 -1.84 -2.00
N ARG A 432 -22.90 -2.13 -2.83
CA ARG A 432 -23.14 -3.47 -3.38
C ARG A 432 -21.93 -3.94 -4.17
N ARG A 433 -21.41 -3.10 -5.08
CA ARG A 433 -20.19 -3.42 -5.84
C ARG A 433 -18.98 -3.63 -4.94
N ALA A 434 -18.78 -2.77 -3.94
CA ALA A 434 -17.67 -2.93 -3.00
C ALA A 434 -17.74 -4.29 -2.28
N GLN A 435 -18.93 -4.70 -1.83
CA GLN A 435 -19.15 -6.01 -1.22
C GLN A 435 -18.83 -7.17 -2.18
N GLU A 436 -19.26 -7.08 -3.44
CA GLU A 436 -18.93 -8.09 -4.45
C GLU A 436 -17.41 -8.23 -4.67
N PHE A 437 -16.68 -7.12 -4.69
CA PHE A 437 -15.22 -7.19 -4.78
C PHE A 437 -14.56 -7.74 -3.51
N GLY A 438 -15.13 -7.47 -2.33
CA GLY A 438 -14.68 -8.09 -1.08
C GLY A 438 -14.90 -9.61 -1.06
N GLU A 439 -15.99 -10.09 -1.66
CA GLU A 439 -16.23 -11.53 -1.87
C GLU A 439 -15.23 -12.14 -2.85
N LYS A 440 -15.05 -11.52 -4.03
CA LYS A 440 -14.06 -11.94 -5.02
C LYS A 440 -12.63 -11.96 -4.46
N ALA A 441 -12.27 -10.99 -3.63
CA ALA A 441 -10.98 -10.95 -2.96
C ALA A 441 -10.75 -12.19 -2.07
N ARG A 442 -11.77 -12.61 -1.31
CA ARG A 442 -11.72 -13.82 -0.47
C ARG A 442 -11.68 -15.10 -1.30
N GLU A 443 -12.43 -15.14 -2.39
CA GLU A 443 -12.42 -16.28 -3.33
C GLU A 443 -11.06 -16.41 -4.03
N ALA A 444 -10.44 -15.30 -4.43
CA ALA A 444 -9.16 -15.26 -5.13
C ALA A 444 -8.02 -15.89 -4.31
N VAL A 445 -7.98 -15.65 -3.00
CA VAL A 445 -6.96 -16.21 -2.10
C VAL A 445 -7.31 -17.62 -1.60
N GLY A 446 -8.56 -18.04 -1.72
CA GLY A 446 -9.01 -19.38 -1.37
C GLY A 446 -8.40 -20.46 -2.27
N GLU A 447 -8.45 -21.71 -1.83
CA GLU A 447 -7.97 -22.85 -2.62
C GLU A 447 -8.67 -22.88 -3.99
N GLY A 448 -7.87 -22.87 -5.07
CA GLY A 448 -8.39 -22.82 -6.43
C GLY A 448 -8.82 -21.43 -6.93
N GLY A 449 -8.71 -20.39 -6.10
CA GLY A 449 -8.88 -18.99 -6.49
C GLY A 449 -7.80 -18.47 -7.45
N SER A 450 -8.03 -17.30 -8.04
CA SER A 450 -7.13 -16.69 -9.03
C SER A 450 -5.71 -16.45 -8.48
N SER A 451 -5.60 -15.85 -7.29
CA SER A 451 -4.31 -15.59 -6.63
C SER A 451 -3.62 -16.88 -6.19
N HIS A 452 -4.37 -17.85 -5.65
CA HIS A 452 -3.83 -19.18 -5.30
C HIS A 452 -3.27 -19.92 -6.53
N LYS A 453 -3.99 -19.87 -7.66
CA LYS A 453 -3.53 -20.44 -8.94
C LYS A 453 -2.29 -19.74 -9.46
N ASN A 454 -2.23 -18.41 -9.40
CA ASN A 454 -1.05 -17.64 -9.81
C ASN A 454 0.17 -17.98 -8.95
N LEU A 455 0.01 -18.09 -7.63
CA LEU A 455 1.10 -18.52 -6.74
C LEU A 455 1.64 -19.91 -7.11
N THR A 456 0.74 -20.88 -7.27
CA THR A 456 1.12 -22.26 -7.62
C THR A 456 1.82 -22.31 -8.98
N ALA A 457 1.30 -21.59 -9.96
CA ALA A 457 1.88 -21.52 -11.30
C ALA A 457 3.26 -20.85 -11.28
N LEU A 458 3.44 -19.77 -10.52
CA LEU A 458 4.73 -19.09 -10.36
C LEU A 458 5.75 -20.02 -9.69
N ILE A 459 5.36 -20.72 -8.61
CA ILE A 459 6.22 -21.70 -7.94
C ILE A 459 6.72 -22.76 -8.92
N HIS A 460 5.82 -23.38 -9.67
CA HIS A 460 6.18 -24.40 -10.66
C HIS A 460 7.11 -23.85 -11.74
N ASP A 461 6.87 -22.62 -12.20
CA ASP A 461 7.69 -21.98 -13.22
C ASP A 461 9.12 -21.68 -12.70
N LEU A 462 9.24 -21.16 -11.48
CA LEU A 462 10.54 -20.94 -10.83
C LEU A 462 11.31 -22.26 -10.62
N MET A 463 10.62 -23.35 -10.24
CA MET A 463 11.24 -24.68 -10.12
C MET A 463 11.75 -25.17 -11.47
N ARG A 464 10.97 -24.99 -12.54
CA ARG A 464 11.38 -25.34 -13.92
C ARG A 464 12.63 -24.56 -14.35
N LEU A 465 12.69 -23.25 -14.10
CA LEU A 465 13.86 -22.43 -14.45
C LEU A 465 15.12 -22.88 -13.72
N ARG A 466 14.99 -23.15 -12.42
CA ARG A 466 16.06 -23.65 -11.58
C ARG A 466 16.58 -25.00 -12.05
N ASP A 467 15.68 -25.93 -12.37
CA ASP A 467 16.06 -27.28 -12.80
C ASP A 467 16.69 -27.25 -14.20
N ALA A 468 16.21 -26.39 -15.10
CA ALA A 468 16.85 -26.14 -16.39
C ALA A 468 18.29 -25.61 -16.25
N LYS A 469 18.53 -24.72 -15.27
CA LYS A 469 19.87 -24.21 -14.96
C LYS A 469 20.81 -25.28 -14.41
N LEU A 470 20.31 -26.25 -13.64
CA LEU A 470 21.14 -27.34 -13.12
C LEU A 470 21.60 -28.32 -14.23
N LEU A 471 20.93 -28.29 -15.39
CA LEU A 471 21.24 -29.13 -16.54
C LEU A 471 22.13 -28.43 -17.59
N SER A 472 22.31 -27.11 -17.50
CA SER A 472 23.15 -26.28 -18.38
C SER A 472 24.51 -26.02 -17.77
#